data_AF-A0A7V5Q0A8-F1
#
_entry.id   AF-A0A7V5Q0A8-F1
#
_cell.length_a   1.000
_cell.length_b   1.000
_cell.length_c   1.000
_cell.angle_alpha   90.00
_cell.angle_beta   90.00
_cell.angle_gamma   90.00
#
_symmetry.space_group_name_H-M   'P 1'
#
loop_
_entity.id
_entity.type
_entity.pdbx_description
1 polymer ?
#
loop_
_entity_poly.entity_id
_entity_poly.type
_entity_poly.pdbx_seq_one_letter_code
_entity_poly.pdbx_strand_id
1 'polypeptide(L)'
;MAIRFYMHVHVPAAITSALRRRGIDVLTSQEDGTREASDDELLSRAASLNRVLVSQDTDLLRIAHQWQSTGRPFPGVIFAHQQGMSIG
;
A
#
# COMPACT_ATOMS: atom_id res chain seq x y z
N MET A 1 -4.92 -15.33 -10.62
CA MET A 1 -3.88 -14.31 -10.36
C MET A 1 -4.00 -13.89 -8.91
N ALA A 2 -2.91 -13.94 -8.12
CA ALA A 2 -2.95 -13.52 -6.72
C ALA A 2 -2.64 -12.02 -6.62
N ILE A 3 -3.41 -11.29 -5.83
CA ILE A 3 -3.13 -9.87 -5.54
C ILE A 3 -1.89 -9.82 -4.64
N ARG A 4 -0.93 -8.97 -5.00
CA ARG A 4 0.28 -8.73 -4.22
C ARG A 4 0.20 -7.36 -3.59
N PHE A 5 0.54 -7.25 -2.31
CA PHE A 5 0.44 -6.01 -1.58
C PHE A 5 1.79 -5.36 -1.34
N TYR A 6 1.76 -4.02 -1.33
CA TYR A 6 2.82 -3.16 -0.89
C TYR A 6 2.31 -2.34 0.31
N MET A 7 2.89 -2.53 1.49
CA MET A 7 2.35 -1.95 2.74
C MET A 7 3.08 -0.65 3.09
N HIS A 8 2.30 0.40 3.30
CA HIS A 8 2.79 1.66 3.86
C HIS A 8 3.32 1.47 5.30
N VAL A 9 4.24 2.35 5.73
CA VAL A 9 4.87 2.28 7.06
C VAL A 9 3.85 2.38 8.21
N HIS A 10 2.73 3.07 7.99
CA HIS A 10 1.67 3.25 8.97
C HIS A 10 0.72 2.06 9.11
N VAL A 11 0.80 1.05 8.23
CA VAL A 11 -0.04 -0.15 8.35
C VAL A 11 0.45 -1.00 9.53
N PRO A 12 -0.44 -1.37 10.48
CA PRO A 12 -0.06 -2.22 11.60
C PRO A 12 0.57 -3.55 11.15
N ALA A 13 1.72 -3.90 11.72
CA ALA A 13 2.45 -5.12 11.36
C ALA A 13 1.61 -6.40 11.51
N ALA A 14 0.64 -6.42 12.44
CA ALA A 14 -0.26 -7.55 12.62
C ALA A 14 -1.13 -7.85 11.37
N ILE A 15 -1.51 -6.82 10.60
CA ILE A 15 -2.22 -7.00 9.32
C ILE A 15 -1.31 -7.69 8.32
N THR A 16 -0.07 -7.21 8.18
CA THR A 16 0.96 -7.83 7.33
C THR A 16 1.20 -9.29 7.72
N SER A 17 1.37 -9.57 9.02
CA SER A 17 1.57 -10.94 9.51
C SER A 17 0.35 -11.83 9.23
N ALA A 18 -0.86 -11.34 9.43
CA ALA A 18 -2.08 -12.11 9.18
C ALA A 18 -2.27 -12.44 7.70
N LEU A 19 -1.94 -11.52 6.78
CA LEU A 19 -1.98 -11.75 5.34
C LEU A 19 -0.91 -12.77 4.92
N ARG A 20 0.32 -12.65 5.43
CA ARG A 20 1.39 -13.61 5.18
C ARG A 20 1.05 -15.02 5.66
N ARG A 21 0.42 -15.16 6.83
CA ARG A 21 -0.08 -16.46 7.34
C ARG A 21 -1.12 -17.10 6.41
N ARG A 22 -1.82 -16.31 5.59
CA ARG A 22 -2.77 -16.78 4.58
C ARG A 22 -2.12 -17.02 3.20
N GLY A 23 -0.79 -16.98 3.12
CA GLY A 23 -0.04 -17.21 1.87
C GLY A 23 -0.08 -16.04 0.88
N ILE A 24 -0.49 -14.85 1.33
CA ILE A 24 -0.55 -13.66 0.49
C ILE A 24 0.84 -13.01 0.42
N ASP A 25 1.27 -12.66 -0.79
CA ASP A 25 2.53 -11.95 -1.03
C ASP A 25 2.39 -10.47 -0.59
N VAL A 26 3.14 -10.12 0.44
CA VAL A 26 3.19 -8.79 1.03
C VAL A 26 4.63 -8.34 1.12
N LEU A 27 4.92 -7.16 0.60
CA LEU A 27 6.19 -6.44 0.79
C LEU A 27 5.90 -5.14 1.55
N THR A 28 6.65 -4.83 2.60
CA THR A 28 6.47 -3.56 3.32
C THR A 28 7.46 -2.50 2.85
N SER A 29 7.12 -1.22 3.00
CA SER A 29 8.05 -0.12 2.70
C SER A 29 9.32 -0.19 3.55
N GLN A 30 9.24 -0.73 4.77
CA GLN A 30 10.43 -0.96 5.60
C GLN A 30 11.36 -2.02 4.99
N GLU A 31 10.81 -3.12 4.48
CA GLU A 31 11.60 -4.20 3.84
C GLU A 31 12.19 -3.78 2.50
N ASP A 32 11.50 -2.90 1.79
CA ASP A 32 11.92 -2.37 0.49
C ASP A 32 12.84 -1.13 0.61
N GLY A 33 13.16 -0.69 1.83
CA GLY A 33 14.05 0.44 2.09
C GLY A 33 13.42 1.82 1.80
N THR A 34 12.12 1.90 1.59
CA THR A 34 11.36 3.11 1.25
C THR A 34 10.59 3.68 2.43
N ARG A 35 11.02 3.37 3.66
CA ARG A 35 10.36 3.82 4.90
C ARG A 35 10.15 5.35 4.96
N GLU A 36 11.08 6.10 4.39
CA GLU A 36 11.11 7.57 4.40
C GLU A 36 10.75 8.17 3.03
N ALA A 37 10.30 7.33 2.09
CA ALA A 37 9.86 7.78 0.79
C ALA A 37 8.55 8.57 0.91
N SER A 38 8.39 9.56 0.03
CA SER A 38 7.15 10.31 -0.11
C SER A 38 6.02 9.44 -0.68
N ASP A 39 4.77 9.89 -0.52
CA ASP A 39 3.61 9.18 -1.05
C ASP A 39 3.66 8.92 -2.56
N ASP A 40 4.17 9.87 -3.36
CA ASP A 40 4.32 9.68 -4.81
C ASP A 40 5.39 8.62 -5.12
N GLU A 41 6.50 8.63 -4.38
CA GLU A 41 7.54 7.61 -4.49
C GLU A 41 7.04 6.23 -4.07
N LEU A 42 6.22 6.14 -3.03
CA LEU A 42 5.61 4.88 -2.57
C LEU A 42 4.61 4.34 -3.59
N LEU A 43 3.77 5.19 -4.17
CA LEU A 43 2.84 4.80 -5.23
C LEU A 43 3.59 4.38 -6.51
N SER A 44 4.64 5.12 -6.88
CA SER A 44 5.53 4.78 -7.99
C SER A 44 6.25 3.47 -7.78
N ARG A 45 6.76 3.23 -6.57
CA ARG A 45 7.42 1.99 -6.21
C ARG A 45 6.45 0.82 -6.28
N ALA A 46 5.27 0.93 -5.66
CA ALA A 46 4.22 -0.08 -5.75
C ALA A 46 3.83 -0.39 -7.21
N ALA A 47 3.69 0.65 -8.04
CA ALA A 47 3.40 0.50 -9.46
C ALA A 47 4.52 -0.25 -10.22
N SER A 48 5.79 0.13 -10.03
CA SER A 48 6.93 -0.55 -10.65
C SER A 48 7.02 -2.03 -10.27
N LEU A 49 6.63 -2.39 -9.05
CA LEU A 49 6.61 -3.76 -8.55
C LEU A 49 5.32 -4.52 -8.94
N ASN A 50 4.37 -3.86 -9.60
CA ASN A 50 3.04 -4.38 -9.90
C ASN A 50 2.36 -4.93 -8.63
N ARG A 51 2.34 -4.12 -7.56
CA ARG A 51 1.72 -4.40 -6.27
C ARG A 51 0.68 -3.33 -5.95
N VAL A 52 -0.42 -3.73 -5.31
CA VAL A 52 -1.45 -2.82 -4.80
C VAL A 52 -0.93 -2.17 -3.53
N LEU A 53 -0.90 -0.84 -3.48
CA LEU A 53 -0.46 -0.09 -2.30
C LEU A 53 -1.56 -0.09 -1.24
N VAL A 54 -1.23 -0.46 -0.01
CA VAL A 54 -2.13 -0.40 1.14
C VAL A 54 -1.65 0.73 2.04
N SER A 55 -2.53 1.70 2.29
CA SER A 55 -2.21 2.83 3.16
C SER A 55 -3.39 3.23 4.04
N GLN A 56 -3.07 3.94 5.12
CA GLN A 56 -4.02 4.62 6.00
C GLN A 56 -3.91 6.14 5.90
N ASP A 57 -3.03 6.63 5.01
CA ASP A 57 -2.82 8.05 4.77
C ASP A 57 -3.81 8.58 3.73
N THR A 58 -4.50 9.67 4.06
CA THR A 58 -5.45 10.33 3.18
C THR A 58 -4.76 11.08 2.04
N ASP A 59 -3.53 11.55 2.23
CA ASP A 59 -2.79 12.25 1.17
C ASP A 59 -2.48 11.34 -0.02
N LEU A 60 -2.31 10.03 0.25
CA LEU A 60 -2.18 9.00 -0.78
C LEU A 60 -3.42 8.86 -1.67
N LEU A 61 -4.63 9.11 -1.14
CA LEU A 61 -5.85 9.11 -1.96
C LEU A 61 -5.84 10.24 -2.99
N ARG A 62 -5.36 11.43 -2.59
CA ARG A 62 -5.25 12.59 -3.48
C ARG A 62 -4.30 12.29 -4.64
N ILE A 63 -3.16 11.68 -4.36
CA ILE A 63 -2.15 11.33 -5.39
C ILE A 63 -2.68 10.23 -6.31
N ALA A 64 -3.29 9.19 -5.75
CA ALA A 64 -3.91 8.12 -6.55
C ALA A 64 -5.01 8.65 -7.48
N HIS A 65 -5.85 9.57 -6.99
CA HIS A 65 -6.86 10.23 -7.80
C HIS A 65 -6.24 11.06 -8.93
N GLN A 66 -5.17 11.81 -8.64
CA GLN A 66 -4.44 12.57 -9.66
C GLN A 66 -3.87 11.65 -10.75
N TRP A 67 -3.24 10.53 -10.38
CA TRP A 67 -2.71 9.55 -11.33
C TRP A 67 -3.82 8.94 -12.19
N GLN A 68 -4.96 8.60 -11.57
CA GLN A 68 -6.11 8.08 -12.29
C GLN A 68 -6.67 9.12 -13.28
N SER A 69 -6.81 10.38 -12.87
CA SER A 69 -7.33 11.47 -13.72
C SER A 69 -6.42 11.79 -14.91
N THR A 70 -5.12 11.57 -14.76
CA THR A 70 -4.10 11.82 -15.80
C THR A 70 -3.84 10.59 -16.68
N GLY A 71 -4.56 9.48 -16.45
CA GLY A 71 -4.40 8.24 -17.22
C GLY A 71 -3.09 7.50 -16.93
N ARG A 72 -2.41 7.82 -15.83
CA ARG A 72 -1.19 7.12 -15.41
C ARG A 72 -1.59 5.77 -14.78
N PRO A 73 -1.18 4.62 -15.37
CA PRO A 73 -1.57 3.32 -14.85
C PRO A 73 -0.85 2.99 -13.55
N PHE A 74 -1.58 2.41 -12.59
CA PHE A 74 -1.02 1.81 -11.38
C PHE A 74 -1.93 0.65 -10.94
N PRO A 75 -1.42 -0.35 -10.18
CA PRO A 75 -2.18 -1.53 -9.77
C PRO A 75 -3.38 -1.26 -8.85
N GLY A 76 -3.44 -0.06 -8.27
CA GLY A 76 -4.51 0.37 -7.35
C GLY A 76 -3.99 0.73 -5.96
N VAL A 77 -4.86 1.37 -5.18
CA VAL A 77 -4.65 1.70 -3.76
C VAL A 77 -5.80 1.13 -2.94
N ILE A 78 -5.48 0.45 -1.84
CA ILE A 78 -6.44 0.10 -0.78
C ILE A 78 -6.21 1.08 0.37
N PHE A 79 -7.28 1.77 0.74
CA PHE A 79 -7.27 2.71 1.84
C PHE A 79 -8.04 2.16 3.03
N ALA A 80 -7.47 2.30 4.21
CA ALA A 80 -8.01 1.83 5.48
C ALA A 80 -8.01 2.99 6.49
N HIS A 81 -9.17 3.37 7.01
CA HIS A 81 -9.26 4.41 8.04
C HIS A 81 -8.53 4.02 9.35
N GLN A 82 -7.79 4.96 9.95
CA GLN A 82 -7.03 4.72 11.18
C GLN A 82 -7.91 4.46 12.43
N GLN A 83 -9.19 4.87 12.41
CA GLN A 83 -10.10 4.74 13.54
C GLN A 83 -11.10 3.60 13.33
N GLY A 84 -11.21 2.71 14.32
CA GLY A 84 -12.28 1.71 14.40
C GLY A 84 -11.96 0.30 13.87
N MET A 85 -10.70 -0.01 13.57
CA MET A 85 -10.33 -1.38 13.16
C MET A 85 -9.88 -2.22 14.36
N SER A 86 -10.65 -3.24 14.70
CA SER A 86 -10.14 -4.34 15.52
C SER A 86 -9.19 -5.19 14.68
N ILE A 87 -8.01 -5.47 15.20
CA ILE A 87 -7.11 -6.46 14.63
C ILE A 87 -7.59 -7.82 15.17
N GLY A 88 -8.27 -8.59 14.30
CA GLY A 88 -8.88 -9.88 14.63
C GLY A 88 -7.87 -10.98 14.93
#